data_AF-A0A437JWB4-F1
#
_entry.id   AF-A0A437JWB4-F1
#
_cell.length_a   1.000
_cell.length_b   1.000
_cell.length_c   1.000
_cell.angle_alpha   90.00
_cell.angle_beta   90.00
_cell.angle_gamma   90.00
#
_symmetry.space_group_name_H-M   'P 1'
#
loop_
_entity.id
_entity.type
_entity.pdbx_description
1 polymer ?
#
loop_
_entity_poly.entity_id
_entity_poly.type
_entity_poly.pdbx_seq_one_letter_code
_entity_poly.pdbx_strand_id
1 'polypeptide(L)'
;MRPIKDLTDAVTMPFRALFVVGICWVINAMTSPGHWWVWWVALGMGIATLVAWGRGLRTAAVLALVYFGGRWVYRRYGEQARAAFDQWVNSTQPKAGEVVRAFLQPDQRFGSEGMRH
;
A
#
# COMPACT_ATOMS: atom_id res chain seq x y z
N MET A 1 5.25 2.70 -10.76
CA MET A 1 5.81 1.81 -9.71
C MET A 1 4.69 0.93 -9.19
N ARG A 2 4.86 -0.40 -9.19
CA ARG A 2 3.83 -1.35 -8.74
C ARG A 2 4.40 -2.09 -7.52
N PRO A 3 4.33 -1.50 -6.32
CA PRO A 3 5.13 -1.91 -5.17
C PRO A 3 4.97 -3.39 -4.78
N ILE A 4 3.77 -3.95 -4.95
CA ILE A 4 3.51 -5.38 -4.69
C ILE A 4 4.21 -6.28 -5.72
N LYS A 5 4.20 -5.89 -7.01
CA LYS A 5 4.93 -6.65 -8.04
C LYS A 5 6.43 -6.57 -7.85
N ASP A 6 6.96 -5.41 -7.47
CA ASP A 6 8.38 -5.22 -7.22
C ASP A 6 8.89 -6.09 -6.05
N LEU A 7 8.05 -6.30 -5.02
CA LEU A 7 8.36 -7.18 -3.89
C LEU A 7 8.28 -8.67 -4.27
N THR A 8 7.22 -9.06 -5.00
CA THR A 8 7.05 -10.44 -5.47
C THR A 8 8.13 -10.83 -6.47
N ASP A 9 8.52 -9.93 -7.37
CA ASP A 9 9.61 -10.16 -8.32
C ASP A 9 10.96 -10.28 -7.60
N ALA A 10 11.23 -9.49 -6.56
CA ALA A 10 12.45 -9.64 -5.77
C ALA A 10 12.59 -11.03 -5.11
N VAL A 11 11.47 -11.62 -4.68
CA VAL A 11 11.45 -12.97 -4.10
C VAL A 11 11.48 -14.05 -5.18
N THR A 12 10.71 -13.90 -6.27
CA THR A 12 10.53 -14.95 -7.29
C THR A 12 11.60 -14.98 -8.37
N MET A 13 12.28 -13.86 -8.65
CA MET A 13 13.38 -13.80 -9.62
C MET A 13 14.55 -14.75 -9.31
N PRO A 14 15.08 -14.86 -8.08
CA PRO A 14 16.16 -15.82 -7.81
C PRO A 14 15.74 -17.27 -8.08
N PHE A 15 14.49 -17.65 -7.78
CA PHE A 15 13.99 -18.99 -8.10
C PHE A 15 13.85 -19.22 -9.61
N ARG A 16 13.34 -18.22 -10.35
CA ARG A 16 13.29 -18.27 -11.82
C ARG A 16 14.69 -18.35 -12.42
N ALA A 17 15.66 -17.61 -11.87
CA ALA A 17 17.04 -17.64 -12.30
C ALA A 17 17.68 -19.01 -12.09
N LEU A 18 17.53 -19.61 -10.91
CA LEU A 18 18.03 -20.96 -10.64
C LEU A 18 17.37 -22.00 -11.55
N PHE A 19 16.06 -21.89 -11.80
CA PHE A 19 15.34 -22.80 -12.68
C PHE A 19 15.83 -22.71 -14.14
N VAL A 20 15.93 -21.49 -14.68
CA VAL A 20 16.40 -21.26 -16.06
C VAL A 20 17.85 -21.70 -16.23
N VAL A 21 18.74 -21.32 -15.29
CA VAL A 21 20.15 -21.73 -15.32
C VAL A 21 20.29 -23.24 -15.17
N GLY A 22 19.49 -23.88 -14.31
CA GLY A 22 19.45 -25.33 -14.15
C GLY A 22 19.04 -26.06 -15.43
N ILE A 23 17.98 -25.60 -16.11
CA ILE A 23 17.56 -26.17 -17.40
C ILE A 23 18.64 -25.97 -18.47
N CYS A 24 19.20 -24.76 -18.59
CA CYS A 24 20.29 -24.50 -19.53
C CYS A 24 21.53 -25.35 -19.23
N TRP A 25 21.80 -25.66 -17.97
CA TRP A 25 22.89 -26.55 -17.58
C TRP A 25 22.64 -28.00 -18.00
N VAL A 26 21.43 -28.51 -17.80
CA VAL A 26 21.04 -29.86 -18.27
C VAL A 26 21.14 -29.95 -19.80
N ILE A 27 20.64 -28.94 -20.52
CA ILE A 27 20.75 -28.88 -21.99
C ILE A 27 22.22 -28.84 -22.41
N ASN A 28 23.06 -28.00 -21.78
CA ASN A 28 24.48 -27.91 -22.12
C ASN A 28 25.21 -29.24 -21.89
N ALA A 29 24.87 -29.95 -20.81
CA ALA A 29 25.43 -31.26 -20.51
C ALA A 29 25.06 -32.31 -21.57
N MET A 30 23.85 -32.24 -22.14
CA MET A 30 23.40 -33.16 -23.19
C MET A 30 23.92 -32.80 -24.59
N THR A 31 24.00 -31.51 -24.92
CA THR A 31 24.23 -31.07 -26.31
C THR A 31 25.70 -30.73 -26.59
N SER A 32 26.44 -30.20 -25.62
CA SER A 32 27.80 -29.70 -25.87
C SER A 32 28.66 -29.75 -24.59
N PRO A 33 29.06 -30.94 -24.12
CA PRO A 33 29.81 -31.10 -22.87
C PRO A 33 31.20 -30.42 -22.89
N GLY A 34 31.76 -30.19 -24.08
CA GLY A 34 33.04 -29.49 -24.26
C GLY A 34 32.96 -27.96 -24.33
N HIS A 35 31.76 -27.36 -24.32
CA HIS A 35 31.59 -25.91 -24.37
C HIS A 35 30.71 -25.42 -23.23
N TRP A 36 31.25 -24.49 -22.46
CA TRP A 36 30.66 -24.00 -21.22
C TRP A 36 29.84 -22.72 -21.46
N TRP A 37 28.98 -22.74 -22.50
CA TRP A 37 28.15 -21.57 -22.85
C TRP A 37 27.16 -21.19 -21.74
N VAL A 38 26.77 -22.15 -20.89
CA VAL A 38 25.87 -21.93 -19.76
C VAL A 38 26.34 -20.84 -18.79
N TRP A 39 27.64 -20.53 -18.75
CA TRP A 39 28.21 -19.47 -17.90
C TRP A 39 27.71 -18.08 -18.28
N TRP A 40 27.51 -17.82 -19.58
CA TRP A 40 26.97 -16.56 -20.06
C TRP A 40 25.52 -16.37 -19.64
N VAL A 41 24.73 -17.45 -19.68
CA VAL A 41 23.34 -17.45 -19.21
C VAL A 41 23.28 -17.24 -17.68
N ALA A 42 24.14 -17.93 -16.94
CA ALA A 42 24.25 -17.76 -15.49
C ALA A 42 24.63 -16.33 -15.10
N LEU A 43 25.54 -15.71 -15.84
CA LEU A 43 25.96 -14.32 -15.62
C LEU A 43 24.81 -13.34 -15.93
N GLY A 44 24.11 -13.52 -17.05
CA GLY A 44 22.94 -12.70 -17.40
C GLY A 44 21.80 -12.79 -16.38
N MET A 45 21.44 -14.01 -15.96
CA MET A 45 20.39 -14.23 -14.95
C MET A 45 20.83 -13.79 -13.54
N GLY A 46 22.12 -13.90 -13.23
CA GLY A 46 22.70 -13.39 -11.99
C GLY A 46 22.53 -11.87 -11.87
N ILE A 47 22.86 -11.11 -12.93
CA ILE A 47 22.67 -9.65 -12.96
C ILE A 47 21.19 -9.29 -12.84
N ALA A 48 20.31 -9.98 -13.57
CA ALA A 48 18.87 -9.75 -13.48
C ALA A 48 18.34 -9.92 -12.04
N THR A 49 18.83 -10.95 -11.34
CA THR A 49 18.48 -11.22 -9.94
C THR A 49 18.96 -10.12 -9.00
N LEU A 50 20.22 -9.69 -9.13
CA LEU A 50 20.79 -8.59 -8.34
C LEU A 50 20.04 -7.27 -8.55
N VAL A 51 19.67 -6.98 -9.80
CA VAL A 51 18.91 -5.79 -10.17
C VAL A 51 17.50 -5.82 -9.57
N ALA A 52 16.84 -6.98 -9.56
CA ALA A 52 15.54 -7.14 -8.91
C ALA A 52 15.61 -6.95 -7.40
N TRP A 53 16.66 -7.46 -6.76
CA TRP A 53 16.95 -7.20 -5.35
C TRP A 53 17.20 -5.72 -5.08
N GLY A 54 18.00 -5.04 -5.90
CA GLY A 54 18.23 -3.60 -5.77
C GLY A 54 16.94 -2.78 -5.88
N ARG A 55 16.04 -3.15 -6.81
CA ARG A 55 14.72 -2.52 -6.92
C ARG A 55 13.82 -2.82 -5.71
N GLY A 56 13.80 -4.06 -5.24
CA GLY A 56 13.06 -4.46 -4.04
C GLY A 56 13.53 -3.71 -2.79
N LEU A 57 14.85 -3.65 -2.57
CA LEU A 57 15.46 -2.96 -1.43
C LEU A 57 15.18 -1.46 -1.45
N ARG A 58 15.25 -0.81 -2.63
CA ARG A 58 14.89 0.60 -2.76
C ARG A 58 13.44 0.86 -2.35
N THR A 59 12.51 0.03 -2.83
CA THR A 59 11.09 0.16 -2.47
C THR A 59 10.87 -0.08 -0.97
N ALA A 60 11.50 -1.10 -0.41
CA ALA A 60 11.44 -1.38 1.02
C ALA A 60 12.04 -0.24 1.86
N ALA A 61 13.17 0.33 1.44
CA ALA A 61 13.80 1.46 2.12
C ALA A 61 12.92 2.72 2.10
N VAL A 62 12.25 3.01 0.98
CA VAL A 62 11.29 4.13 0.90
C VAL A 62 10.10 3.90 1.81
N LEU A 63 9.51 2.70 1.81
CA LEU A 63 8.39 2.36 2.70
C LEU A 63 8.81 2.44 4.17
N ALA A 64 9.99 1.95 4.51
CA ALA A 64 10.54 2.05 5.86
C ALA A 64 10.72 3.52 6.26
N LEU A 65 11.28 4.35 5.38
CA LEU A 65 11.47 5.78 5.64
C LEU A 65 10.13 6.50 5.87
N VAL A 66 9.12 6.22 5.04
CA VAL A 66 7.76 6.78 5.21
C VAL A 66 7.13 6.31 6.52
N TYR A 67 7.24 5.02 6.85
CA TYR A 67 6.69 4.45 8.08
C TYR A 67 7.35 5.04 9.33
N PHE A 68 8.69 5.08 9.37
CA PHE A 68 9.43 5.62 10.50
C PHE A 68 9.25 7.14 10.63
N GLY A 69 9.31 7.87 9.52
CA GLY A 69 9.05 9.30 9.48
C GLY A 69 7.63 9.64 9.95
N GLY A 70 6.63 8.95 9.40
CA GLY A 70 5.23 9.09 9.81
C GLY A 70 5.02 8.77 11.28
N ARG A 71 5.60 7.68 11.79
CA ARG A 71 5.55 7.31 13.21
C ARG A 71 6.21 8.36 14.11
N TRP A 72 7.35 8.91 13.71
CA TRP A 72 8.04 9.95 14.47
C TRP A 72 7.22 11.24 14.53
N VAL A 73 6.71 11.70 13.39
CA VAL A 73 5.83 12.88 13.29
C VAL A 73 4.56 12.67 14.10
N TYR A 74 3.92 11.51 13.99
CA TYR A 74 2.70 11.20 14.73
C TYR A 74 2.93 11.18 16.24
N ARG A 75 4.06 10.63 16.70
CA ARG A 75 4.45 10.69 18.12
C ARG A 75 4.74 12.11 18.59
N ARG A 76 5.28 12.97 17.73
CA ARG A 76 5.71 14.32 18.09
C ARG A 76 4.59 15.37 18.05
N TYR A 77 3.64 15.22 17.13
CA TYR A 77 2.60 16.21 16.83
C TYR A 77 1.18 15.66 16.86
N GLY A 78 0.99 14.36 17.11
CA GLY A 78 -0.32 13.71 17.08
C GLY A 78 -1.32 14.28 18.08
N GLU A 79 -0.87 14.71 19.26
CA GLU A 79 -1.75 15.32 20.25
C GLU A 79 -2.21 16.73 19.85
N GLN A 80 -1.30 17.54 19.30
CA GLN A 80 -1.62 18.89 18.82
C GLN A 80 -2.55 18.84 17.61
N ALA A 81 -2.30 17.90 16.68
CA ALA A 81 -3.15 17.68 15.52
C ALA A 81 -4.55 17.17 15.91
N ARG A 82 -4.65 16.28 16.90
CA ARG A 82 -5.94 15.83 17.46
C ARG A 82 -6.68 16.98 18.11
N ALA A 83 -6.02 17.78 18.95
CA ALA A 83 -6.65 18.92 19.60
C ALA A 83 -7.19 19.97 18.61
N ALA A 84 -6.44 20.27 17.55
CA ALA A 84 -6.89 21.18 16.49
C ALA A 84 -8.05 20.59 15.67
N PHE A 85 -8.01 19.27 15.40
CA PHE A 85 -9.10 18.57 14.72
C PHE A 85 -10.39 18.57 15.56
N ASP A 86 -10.29 18.25 16.85
CA ASP A 86 -11.43 18.25 17.77
C ASP A 86 -12.04 19.65 17.90
N GLN A 87 -11.22 20.71 17.93
CA GLN A 87 -11.71 22.09 17.89
C GLN A 87 -12.46 22.42 16.59
N TRP A 88 -11.94 21.98 15.44
CA TRP A 88 -12.63 22.17 14.16
C TRP A 88 -13.93 21.37 14.07
N VAL A 89 -13.96 20.13 14.57
CA VAL A 89 -15.20 19.33 14.64
C VAL A 89 -16.21 20.04 15.54
N ASN A 90 -15.81 20.50 16.72
CA ASN A 90 -16.69 21.22 17.63
C ASN A 90 -17.22 22.54 17.03
N SER A 91 -16.42 23.25 16.23
CA SER A 91 -16.88 24.47 15.55
C SER A 91 -17.76 24.18 14.33
N THR A 92 -17.58 23.03 13.69
CA THR A 92 -18.35 22.58 12.51
C THR A 92 -19.56 21.71 12.89
N GLN A 93 -19.71 21.35 14.16
CA GLN A 93 -20.85 20.62 14.71
C GLN A 93 -21.84 21.53 15.46
N PRO A 94 -22.35 22.64 14.88
CA PRO A 94 -23.68 23.08 15.27
C PRO A 94 -24.69 22.14 14.59
N LYS A 95 -25.70 21.70 15.34
CA LYS A 95 -26.98 21.14 14.85
C LYS A 95 -27.15 19.63 14.65
N ALA A 96 -26.26 18.73 15.07
CA ALA A 96 -26.66 17.30 15.10
C ALA A 96 -27.91 17.08 15.99
N GLY A 97 -27.91 17.70 17.18
CA GLY A 97 -29.08 17.69 18.07
C GLY A 97 -30.25 18.57 17.60
N GLU A 98 -29.99 19.62 16.82
CA GLU A 98 -31.04 20.52 16.30
C GLU A 98 -31.75 19.91 15.07
N VAL A 99 -31.02 19.18 14.21
CA VAL A 99 -31.55 18.41 13.08
C VAL A 99 -32.35 17.20 13.59
N VAL A 100 -31.86 16.50 14.61
CA VAL A 100 -32.62 15.41 15.26
C VAL A 100 -33.89 15.94 15.93
N ARG A 101 -33.84 17.11 16.59
CA ARG A 101 -35.05 17.75 17.16
C ARG A 101 -36.03 18.22 16.08
N ALA A 102 -35.54 18.73 14.95
CA ALA A 102 -36.38 19.11 13.81
C ALA A 102 -37.04 17.90 13.13
N PHE A 103 -36.36 16.75 13.08
CA PHE A 103 -36.94 15.49 12.59
C PHE A 103 -37.92 14.83 13.58
N LEU A 104 -37.74 15.04 14.89
CA LEU A 104 -38.61 14.51 15.95
C LEU A 104 -39.85 15.38 16.25
N GLN A 105 -39.96 16.58 15.68
CA GLN A 105 -41.19 17.39 15.66
C GLN A 105 -41.87 17.37 14.28
N PRO A 106 -42.37 16.22 13.80
CA PRO A 106 -43.38 16.23 12.75
C PRO A 106 -44.70 16.66 13.41
N ASP A 107 -45.09 17.90 13.11
CA ASP A 107 -46.48 18.31 12.99
C ASP A 107 -47.31 18.56 14.28
N GLN A 108 -47.37 19.83 14.67
CA GLN A 108 -48.44 20.41 15.51
C GLN A 108 -49.23 21.48 14.74
N ARG A 109 -49.02 21.64 13.42
CA ARG A 109 -49.59 22.75 12.64
C ARG A 109 -50.87 22.39 11.89
N PHE A 110 -51.15 21.12 11.61
CA PHE A 110 -52.35 20.72 10.86
C PHE A 110 -53.59 20.39 11.73
N GLY A 111 -53.54 20.60 13.05
CA GLY A 111 -54.61 20.18 13.98
C GLY A 111 -55.67 21.23 14.36
N SER A 112 -55.51 22.52 14.03
CA SER A 112 -56.39 23.59 14.54
C SER A 112 -57.28 24.28 13.50
N GLU A 113 -57.17 23.94 12.21
CA GLU A 113 -57.98 24.55 11.14
C GLU A 113 -59.23 23.75 10.73
N GLY A 114 -59.46 22.56 11.31
CA GLY A 114 -60.52 21.62 10.89
C GLY A 114 -61.81 21.55 11.72
N MET A 115 -62.05 22.46 12.68
CA MET A 115 -63.25 22.43 13.55
C MET A 115 -63.93 23.79 13.72
N ARG A 116 -64.29 24.43 12.61
CA ARG A 116 -65.31 25.51 12.61
C ARG A 116 -66.21 25.38 11.38
N HIS A 117 -67.21 24.50 11.50
CA HIS A 117 -68.45 24.56 10.74
C HIS A 117 -69.61 24.39 11.72
#